data_AF-A0A834WY28-F1
#
_entry.id   AF-A0A834WY28-F1
#
_cell.length_a   1.000
_cell.length_b   1.000
_cell.length_c   1.000
_cell.angle_alpha   90.00
_cell.angle_beta   90.00
_cell.angle_gamma   90.00
#
_symmetry.space_group_name_H-M   'P 1'
#
loop_
_entity.id
_entity.type
_entity.pdbx_description
1 polymer ?
#
loop_
_entity_poly.entity_id
_entity_poly.type
_entity_poly.pdbx_seq_one_letter_code
_entity_poly.pdbx_strand_id
1 'polypeptide(L)'
;MVLDMSNNKRVDTELLERIMQEVEKRVSISHSMSPVTTDNEHNRHKLCAGDSESGHDEQGSGVSIEGRSRETEQLVLLLGKVLQQIVKSGSGSGADIWGLYARWHKINGDLLMCSEALLKQVRSLQGSDTWKDRNRFKKLANASLELCNVYMEISSSTSSRKELFTAEMHLKNVIKQAQSFSDTEEFRDLQACYDEVKTKLQSFN
;
A
#
# COMPACT_ATOMS: atom_id res chain seq x y z
N MET A 1 28.21 12.00 2.23
CA MET A 1 26.80 11.68 1.95
C MET A 1 26.64 11.70 0.43
N VAL A 2 26.58 10.53 -0.22
CA VAL A 2 26.73 10.39 -1.69
C VAL A 2 25.55 10.97 -2.49
N LEU A 3 24.44 11.28 -1.82
CA LEU A 3 23.25 11.87 -2.43
C LEU A 3 23.39 13.38 -2.76
N ASP A 4 24.44 14.04 -2.29
CA ASP A 4 24.63 15.49 -2.47
C ASP A 4 25.34 15.87 -3.79
N MET A 5 25.82 14.88 -4.55
CA MET A 5 26.67 15.13 -5.73
C MET A 5 25.90 15.14 -7.07
N SER A 6 24.62 14.75 -7.12
CA SER A 6 23.86 14.63 -8.38
C SER A 6 22.64 15.55 -8.52
N ASN A 7 22.35 16.41 -7.53
CA ASN A 7 21.12 17.21 -7.49
C ASN A 7 19.82 16.39 -7.69
N ASN A 8 19.82 15.08 -7.36
CA ASN A 8 18.69 14.17 -7.60
C ASN A 8 18.16 14.15 -9.05
N LYS A 9 18.97 14.55 -10.05
CA LYS A 9 18.48 14.69 -11.43
C LYS A 9 18.19 13.38 -12.15
N ARG A 10 18.72 12.25 -11.67
CA ARG A 10 18.43 10.90 -12.19
C ARG A 10 18.35 9.93 -11.03
N VAL A 11 17.14 9.55 -10.67
CA VAL A 11 16.89 8.44 -9.76
C VAL A 11 16.85 7.17 -10.60
N ASP A 12 17.66 6.18 -10.23
CA ASP A 12 17.62 4.85 -10.83
C ASP A 12 16.41 4.09 -10.27
N THR A 13 15.28 4.21 -10.96
CA THR A 13 14.01 3.58 -10.58
C THR A 13 14.07 2.06 -10.65
N GLU A 14 14.87 1.51 -11.57
CA GLU A 14 15.00 0.06 -11.74
C GLU A 14 15.76 -0.56 -10.57
N LEU A 15 16.84 0.08 -10.12
CA LEU A 15 17.56 -0.35 -8.92
C LEU A 15 16.65 -0.28 -7.68
N LEU A 16 15.91 0.82 -7.51
CA LEU A 16 14.98 0.96 -6.39
C LEU A 16 13.86 -0.09 -6.42
N GLU A 17 13.36 -0.42 -7.60
CA GLU A 17 12.38 -1.48 -7.80
C GLU A 17 12.92 -2.84 -7.35
N ARG A 18 14.15 -3.20 -7.75
CA ARG A 18 14.80 -4.44 -7.31
C ARG A 18 15.01 -4.47 -5.79
N ILE A 19 15.42 -3.34 -5.20
CA ILE A 19 15.57 -3.23 -3.74
C ILE A 19 14.22 -3.40 -3.03
N MET A 20 13.15 -2.78 -3.55
CA MET A 20 11.80 -2.91 -2.98
C MET A 20 11.33 -4.36 -3.01
N GLN A 21 11.48 -5.06 -4.14
CA GLN A 21 11.10 -6.47 -4.27
C GLN A 21 11.83 -7.36 -3.27
N GLU A 22 13.13 -7.14 -3.07
CA GLU A 22 13.91 -7.90 -2.08
C GLU A 22 13.47 -7.59 -0.64
N VAL A 23 13.12 -6.33 -0.35
CA VAL A 23 12.56 -5.94 0.95
C VAL A 23 11.22 -6.63 1.20
N GLU A 24 10.29 -6.56 0.25
CA GLU A 24 8.98 -7.22 0.35
C GLU A 24 9.13 -8.73 0.59
N LYS A 25 10.02 -9.38 -0.18
CA LYS A 25 10.30 -10.80 -0.01
C LYS A 25 10.74 -11.14 1.42
N ARG A 26 11.64 -10.35 2.01
CA ARG A 26 12.11 -10.57 3.40
C ARG A 26 10.99 -10.37 4.42
N VAL A 27 10.13 -9.38 4.19
CA VAL A 27 8.97 -9.13 5.05
C VAL A 27 7.98 -10.29 4.97
N SER A 28 7.67 -10.79 3.78
CA SER A 28 6.79 -11.95 3.60
C SER A 28 7.34 -13.23 4.27
N ILE A 29 8.65 -13.49 4.15
CA ILE A 29 9.29 -14.64 4.82
C ILE A 29 9.12 -14.52 6.34
N SER A 30 9.37 -13.34 6.88
CA SER A 30 9.28 -13.06 8.32
C SER A 30 7.87 -13.31 8.89
N HIS A 31 6.83 -12.91 8.15
CA HIS A 31 5.44 -13.17 8.55
C HIS A 31 5.05 -14.66 8.49
N SER A 32 5.72 -15.47 7.66
CA SER A 32 5.46 -16.92 7.59
C SER A 32 6.10 -17.74 8.71
N MET A 33 7.07 -17.17 9.45
CA MET A 33 7.90 -17.91 10.42
C MET A 33 7.57 -17.63 11.90
N SER A 34 6.40 -17.08 12.23
CA SER A 34 5.98 -16.88 13.64
C SER A 34 5.62 -18.23 14.32
N PRO A 35 5.88 -18.41 15.64
CA PRO A 35 6.69 -19.51 16.14
C PRO A 35 5.95 -20.83 16.40
N VAL A 36 6.68 -21.92 16.15
CA VAL A 36 6.47 -23.24 16.74
C VAL A 36 6.42 -23.11 18.26
N THR A 37 5.29 -23.49 18.84
CA THR A 37 5.10 -23.71 20.27
C THR A 37 6.01 -24.85 20.73
N THR A 38 7.08 -24.54 21.47
CA THR A 38 7.67 -25.53 22.36
C THR A 38 6.86 -25.53 23.65
N ASP A 39 6.03 -26.56 23.79
CA ASP A 39 5.36 -26.93 25.04
C ASP A 39 6.37 -26.96 26.19
N ASN A 40 6.05 -26.26 27.28
CA ASN A 40 6.51 -26.69 28.59
C ASN A 40 5.50 -26.25 29.66
N GLU A 41 4.58 -27.17 29.97
CA GLU A 41 3.78 -27.11 31.18
C GLU A 41 4.68 -27.26 32.42
N HIS A 42 4.73 -26.27 33.32
CA HIS A 42 4.72 -26.59 34.76
C HIS A 42 4.32 -25.41 35.67
N ASN A 43 3.17 -25.63 36.31
CA ASN A 43 2.78 -25.32 37.68
C ASN A 43 2.22 -23.95 38.13
N ARG A 44 1.03 -24.08 38.73
CA ARG A 44 0.15 -23.12 39.40
C ARG A 44 0.76 -22.58 40.70
N HIS A 45 0.47 -21.33 41.08
CA HIS A 45 -0.62 -20.95 42.03
C HIS A 45 -0.42 -19.53 42.59
N LYS A 46 -1.54 -18.81 42.77
CA LYS A 46 -1.96 -18.02 43.96
C LYS A 46 -2.30 -16.53 43.72
N LEU A 47 -3.53 -16.20 44.14
CA LEU A 47 -4.26 -14.92 44.11
C LEU A 47 -3.60 -13.76 44.88
N CYS A 48 -3.85 -12.50 44.48
CA CYS A 48 -4.82 -11.59 45.15
C CYS A 48 -4.86 -10.16 44.55
N ALA A 49 -5.98 -9.48 44.86
CA ALA A 49 -6.56 -8.23 44.36
C ALA A 49 -5.75 -6.93 44.52
N GLY A 50 -6.15 -5.92 43.73
CA GLY A 50 -5.89 -4.49 43.95
C GLY A 50 -6.45 -3.60 42.83
N ASP A 51 -7.48 -2.83 43.13
CA ASP A 51 -8.07 -1.74 42.31
C ASP A 51 -7.04 -0.66 41.95
N SER A 52 -7.19 -0.02 40.78
CA SER A 52 -7.22 1.45 40.61
C SER A 52 -7.30 1.88 39.14
N GLU A 53 -7.87 3.07 38.97
CA GLU A 53 -8.52 3.65 37.78
C GLU A 53 -7.62 4.14 36.63
N SER A 54 -8.26 4.18 35.46
CA SER A 54 -8.15 5.14 34.33
C SER A 54 -6.79 5.61 33.82
N GLY A 55 -6.55 5.33 32.55
CA GLY A 55 -5.70 6.13 31.67
C GLY A 55 -6.02 5.77 30.22
N HIS A 56 -6.65 6.71 29.50
CA HIS A 56 -6.80 6.66 28.06
C HIS A 56 -5.41 6.62 27.42
N ASP A 57 -5.17 5.65 26.55
CA ASP A 57 -4.23 5.79 25.44
C ASP A 57 -4.90 5.23 24.18
N GLU A 58 -5.03 6.10 23.18
CA GLU A 58 -5.44 5.76 21.83
C GLU A 58 -4.50 4.69 21.29
N GLN A 59 -4.98 3.45 21.33
CA GLN A 59 -4.33 2.33 20.68
C GLN A 59 -4.56 2.48 19.18
N GLY A 60 -3.63 3.18 18.52
CA GLY A 60 -3.47 3.11 17.07
C GLY A 60 -3.43 1.63 16.69
N SER A 61 -4.44 1.20 15.92
CA SER A 61 -4.56 -0.15 15.36
C SER A 61 -3.44 -0.37 14.33
N GLY A 62 -2.21 -0.46 14.81
CA GLY A 62 -1.07 -0.95 14.04
C GLY A 62 -1.14 -2.48 14.06
N VAL A 63 -1.33 -3.07 12.89
CA VAL A 63 -1.02 -4.49 12.67
C VAL A 63 0.39 -4.74 13.22
N SER A 64 0.52 -5.72 14.13
CA SER A 64 1.77 -6.02 14.83
C SER A 64 2.95 -6.11 13.86
N ILE A 65 3.93 -5.23 14.06
CA ILE A 65 5.29 -5.32 13.51
C ILE A 65 6.06 -6.40 14.30
N GLU A 66 5.44 -7.55 14.56
CA GLU A 66 6.01 -8.63 15.34
C GLU A 66 6.39 -9.76 14.38
N GLY A 67 7.68 -10.01 14.23
CA GLY A 67 8.23 -11.11 13.43
C GLY A 67 9.35 -10.73 12.47
N ARG A 68 9.62 -9.43 12.26
CA ARG A 68 10.69 -8.99 11.36
C ARG A 68 12.06 -9.04 12.05
N SER A 69 13.08 -9.54 11.36
CA SER A 69 14.47 -9.40 11.82
C SER A 69 14.88 -7.91 11.92
N ARG A 70 15.70 -7.54 12.90
CA ARG A 70 16.26 -6.18 13.06
C ARG A 70 16.89 -5.63 11.77
N GLU A 71 17.56 -6.50 11.02
CA GLU A 71 18.21 -6.13 9.74
C GLU A 71 17.18 -5.73 8.68
N THR A 72 16.10 -6.49 8.56
CA THR A 72 15.00 -6.17 7.64
C THR A 72 14.27 -4.88 8.07
N GLU A 73 14.11 -4.63 9.37
CA GLU A 73 13.58 -3.34 9.87
C GLU A 73 14.45 -2.17 9.46
N GLN A 74 15.77 -2.31 9.64
CA GLN A 74 16.73 -1.29 9.26
C GLN A 74 16.72 -1.02 7.74
N LEU A 75 16.59 -2.06 6.92
CA LEU A 75 16.45 -1.91 5.46
C LEU A 75 15.18 -1.17 5.08
N VAL A 76 14.03 -1.50 5.69
CA VAL A 76 12.77 -0.79 5.45
C VAL A 76 12.89 0.69 5.84
N LEU A 77 13.50 0.98 6.99
CA LEU A 77 13.73 2.36 7.44
C LEU A 77 14.62 3.16 6.46
N LEU A 78 15.74 2.57 6.01
CA LEU A 78 16.66 3.22 5.09
C LEU A 78 16.01 3.47 3.72
N LEU A 79 15.30 2.48 3.18
CA LEU A 79 14.55 2.63 1.93
C LEU A 79 13.50 3.75 2.04
N GLY A 80 12.80 3.81 3.17
CA GLY A 80 11.84 4.88 3.46
C GLY A 80 12.46 6.27 3.43
N LYS A 81 13.64 6.44 4.05
CA LYS A 81 14.38 7.72 4.02
C LYS A 81 14.75 8.14 2.60
N VAL A 82 15.21 7.20 1.78
CA VAL A 82 15.56 7.46 0.37
C VAL A 82 14.32 7.87 -0.43
N LEU A 83 13.24 7.09 -0.35
CA LEU A 83 11.98 7.40 -1.06
C LEU A 83 11.40 8.74 -0.60
N GLN A 84 11.40 9.01 0.71
CA GLN A 84 10.91 10.27 1.27
C GLN A 84 11.73 11.47 0.75
N GLN A 85 13.05 11.33 0.65
CA GLN A 85 13.92 12.39 0.11
C GLN A 85 13.60 12.66 -1.38
N ILE A 86 13.40 11.61 -2.17
CA ILE A 86 13.06 11.74 -3.59
C ILE A 86 11.73 12.49 -3.75
N VAL A 87 10.66 12.05 -3.06
CA VAL A 87 9.34 12.68 -3.18
C VAL A 87 9.31 14.12 -2.67
N LYS A 88 10.09 14.44 -1.62
CA LYS A 88 10.21 15.82 -1.09
C LYS A 88 10.98 16.75 -2.01
N SER A 89 11.92 16.22 -2.79
CA SER A 89 12.77 17.05 -3.67
C SER A 89 12.04 17.62 -4.89
N GLY A 90 10.81 17.15 -5.19
CA GLY A 90 9.95 17.64 -6.28
C GLY A 90 10.48 17.36 -7.71
N SER A 91 11.78 17.11 -7.84
CA SER A 91 12.49 16.75 -9.08
C SER A 91 12.38 15.25 -9.32
N GLY A 92 11.52 14.83 -10.25
CA GLY A 92 11.55 13.45 -10.78
C GLY A 92 10.64 12.43 -10.07
N SER A 93 9.62 12.86 -9.33
CA SER A 93 8.60 11.95 -8.79
C SER A 93 7.62 11.50 -9.89
N GLY A 94 8.11 10.68 -10.82
CA GLY A 94 7.28 9.99 -11.80
C GLY A 94 6.42 8.90 -11.15
N ALA A 95 5.47 8.38 -11.92
CA ALA A 95 4.56 7.31 -11.49
C ALA A 95 5.27 6.15 -10.78
N ASP A 96 6.44 5.73 -11.28
CA ASP A 96 7.19 4.59 -10.73
C ASP A 96 7.64 4.87 -9.27
N ILE A 97 8.11 6.09 -8.96
CA ILE A 97 8.50 6.47 -7.59
C ILE A 97 7.30 6.49 -6.65
N TRP A 98 6.15 6.99 -7.11
CA TRP A 98 4.93 6.97 -6.30
C TRP A 98 4.45 5.55 -6.01
N GLY A 99 4.57 4.64 -6.97
CA GLY A 99 4.28 3.21 -6.77
C GLY A 99 5.20 2.57 -5.74
N LEU A 100 6.50 2.84 -5.82
CA LEU A 100 7.46 2.39 -4.80
C LEU A 100 7.14 2.96 -3.42
N TYR A 101 6.80 4.25 -3.34
CA TYR A 101 6.46 4.87 -2.06
C TYR A 101 5.16 4.31 -1.46
N ALA A 102 4.18 3.99 -2.30
CA ALA A 102 2.96 3.30 -1.87
C ALA A 102 3.25 1.92 -1.27
N ARG A 103 4.04 1.10 -1.97
CA ARG A 103 4.44 -0.23 -1.51
C ARG A 103 5.20 -0.18 -0.19
N TRP A 104 6.10 0.81 -0.05
CA TRP A 104 6.79 1.06 1.22
C TRP A 104 5.81 1.33 2.37
N HIS A 105 4.83 2.22 2.18
CA HIS A 105 3.80 2.50 3.19
C HIS A 105 2.97 1.26 3.53
N LYS A 106 2.59 0.46 2.51
CA LYS A 106 1.86 -0.80 2.70
C LYS A 106 2.62 -1.78 3.59
N ILE A 107 3.92 -1.95 3.38
CA ILE A 107 4.80 -2.82 4.19
C ILE A 107 4.91 -2.35 5.65
N ASN A 108 4.67 -1.05 5.91
CA ASN A 108 4.63 -0.49 7.25
C ASN A 108 3.22 -0.49 7.87
N GLY A 109 2.20 -1.00 7.15
CA GLY A 109 0.81 -1.00 7.60
C GLY A 109 0.12 0.36 7.51
N ASP A 110 0.76 1.37 6.93
CA ASP A 110 0.16 2.71 6.76
C ASP A 110 -0.68 2.75 5.48
N LEU A 111 -1.89 2.20 5.56
CA LEU A 111 -2.81 2.12 4.42
C LEU A 111 -3.26 3.51 3.93
N LEU A 112 -3.36 4.50 4.83
CA LEU A 112 -3.75 5.86 4.46
C LEU A 112 -2.69 6.49 3.55
N MET A 113 -1.44 6.49 3.98
CA MET A 113 -0.34 7.03 3.18
C MET A 113 -0.07 6.19 1.93
N CYS A 114 -0.31 4.88 1.99
CA CYS A 114 -0.30 4.01 0.81
C CYS A 114 -1.31 4.49 -0.24
N SER A 115 -2.56 4.71 0.15
CA SER A 115 -3.61 5.21 -0.75
C SER A 115 -3.29 6.60 -1.31
N GLU A 116 -2.70 7.48 -0.51
CA GLU A 116 -2.27 8.81 -0.97
C GLU A 116 -1.16 8.75 -2.02
N ALA A 117 -0.22 7.82 -1.88
CA ALA A 117 0.87 7.63 -2.83
C ALA A 117 0.36 7.00 -4.12
N LEU A 118 -0.51 5.98 -4.04
CA LEU A 118 -1.17 5.37 -5.20
C LEU A 118 -2.01 6.39 -5.99
N LEU A 119 -2.73 7.28 -5.29
CA LEU A 119 -3.48 8.34 -5.95
C LEU A 119 -2.57 9.29 -6.75
N LYS A 120 -1.39 9.62 -6.22
CA LYS A 120 -0.38 10.43 -6.94
C LYS A 120 0.20 9.67 -8.13
N GLN A 121 0.43 8.35 -8.00
CA GLN A 121 0.84 7.49 -9.10
C GLN A 121 -0.18 7.49 -10.24
N VAL A 122 -1.45 7.21 -9.92
CA VAL A 122 -2.56 7.21 -10.88
C VAL A 122 -2.64 8.56 -11.62
N ARG A 123 -2.60 9.68 -10.88
CA ARG A 123 -2.62 11.02 -11.47
C ARG A 123 -1.41 11.28 -12.39
N SER A 124 -0.23 10.79 -12.03
CA SER A 124 0.96 10.86 -12.91
C SER A 124 0.80 10.04 -14.20
N LEU A 125 0.00 8.98 -14.18
CA LEU A 125 -0.26 8.11 -15.33
C LEU A 125 -1.43 8.60 -16.18
N GLN A 126 -2.32 9.45 -15.66
CA GLN A 126 -3.58 9.85 -16.31
C GLN A 126 -3.42 10.94 -17.40
N GLY A 127 -2.34 10.89 -18.19
CA GLY A 127 -2.11 11.78 -19.33
C GLY A 127 -2.98 11.43 -20.55
N SER A 128 -3.11 12.38 -21.49
CA SER A 128 -3.92 12.21 -22.71
C SER A 128 -3.55 10.99 -23.55
N ASP A 129 -2.26 10.63 -23.59
CA ASP A 129 -1.76 9.52 -24.40
C ASP A 129 -2.11 8.15 -23.81
N THR A 130 -2.40 8.10 -22.50
CA THR A 130 -2.70 6.85 -21.79
C THR A 130 -3.92 6.15 -22.37
N TRP A 131 -4.87 6.92 -22.92
CA TRP A 131 -6.09 6.39 -23.53
C TRP A 131 -5.92 5.89 -24.97
N LYS A 132 -4.71 6.01 -25.52
CA LYS A 132 -4.35 5.59 -26.89
C LYS A 132 -3.22 4.56 -26.92
N ASP A 133 -2.51 4.39 -25.81
CA ASP A 133 -1.38 3.48 -25.66
C ASP A 133 -1.72 2.37 -24.68
N ARG A 134 -1.70 1.12 -25.17
CA ARG A 134 -2.07 -0.06 -24.38
C ARG A 134 -1.12 -0.30 -23.19
N ASN A 135 0.17 -0.04 -23.33
CA ASN A 135 1.14 -0.24 -22.24
C ASN A 135 0.95 0.81 -21.14
N ARG A 136 0.67 2.06 -21.52
CA ARG A 136 0.36 3.13 -20.57
C ARG A 136 -0.97 2.87 -19.87
N PHE A 137 -1.99 2.44 -20.60
CA PHE A 137 -3.26 2.01 -20.01
C PHE A 137 -3.05 0.88 -19.00
N LYS A 138 -2.29 -0.16 -19.35
CA LYS A 138 -1.97 -1.27 -18.44
C LYS A 138 -1.37 -0.79 -17.12
N LYS A 139 -0.40 0.14 -17.17
CA LYS A 139 0.18 0.74 -15.95
C LYS A 139 -0.86 1.49 -15.12
N LEU A 140 -1.71 2.30 -15.76
CA LEU A 140 -2.78 3.05 -15.08
C LEU A 140 -3.81 2.11 -14.44
N ALA A 141 -4.21 1.05 -15.15
CA ALA A 141 -5.16 0.06 -14.69
C ALA A 141 -4.64 -0.66 -13.45
N ASN A 142 -3.40 -1.15 -13.49
CA ASN A 142 -2.77 -1.81 -12.34
C ASN A 142 -2.70 -0.88 -11.11
N ALA A 143 -2.24 0.36 -11.29
CA ALA A 143 -2.18 1.33 -10.19
C ALA A 143 -3.59 1.68 -9.64
N SER A 144 -4.61 1.70 -10.51
CA SER A 144 -6.00 1.92 -10.12
C SER A 144 -6.57 0.76 -9.33
N LEU A 145 -6.27 -0.48 -9.73
CA LEU A 145 -6.69 -1.70 -9.03
C LEU A 145 -6.04 -1.76 -7.65
N GLU A 146 -4.74 -1.50 -7.55
CA GLU A 146 -4.04 -1.44 -6.26
C GLU A 146 -4.65 -0.38 -5.33
N LEU A 147 -4.95 0.82 -5.86
CA LEU A 147 -5.59 1.90 -5.10
C LEU A 147 -6.97 1.45 -4.55
N CYS A 148 -7.79 0.84 -5.39
CA CYS A 148 -9.12 0.38 -5.00
C CYS A 148 -9.06 -0.77 -3.98
N ASN A 149 -8.11 -1.69 -4.11
CA ASN A 149 -7.88 -2.73 -3.12
C ASN A 149 -7.54 -2.15 -1.75
N VAL A 150 -6.65 -1.14 -1.69
CA VAL A 150 -6.32 -0.44 -0.44
C VAL A 150 -7.54 0.30 0.14
N TYR A 151 -8.36 0.94 -0.70
CA TYR A 151 -9.62 1.55 -0.23
C TYR A 151 -10.59 0.52 0.36
N MET A 152 -10.72 -0.65 -0.25
CA MET A 152 -11.54 -1.73 0.31
C MET A 152 -10.98 -2.26 1.62
N GLU A 153 -9.65 -2.32 1.77
CA GLU A 153 -8.97 -2.71 3.01
C GLU A 153 -9.22 -1.70 4.13
N ILE A 154 -9.04 -0.40 3.88
CA ILE A 154 -9.33 0.69 4.83
C ILE A 154 -10.80 0.68 5.24
N SER A 155 -11.71 0.52 4.28
CA SER A 155 -13.15 0.43 4.56
C SER A 155 -13.47 -0.74 5.49
N SER A 156 -12.85 -1.89 5.24
CA SER A 156 -13.03 -3.09 6.07
C SER A 156 -12.49 -2.90 7.49
N SER A 157 -11.34 -2.24 7.64
CA SER A 157 -10.72 -2.01 8.96
C SER A 157 -11.42 -0.93 9.79
N THR A 158 -12.04 0.06 9.14
CA THR A 158 -12.70 1.20 9.82
C THR A 158 -14.21 1.08 9.90
N SER A 159 -14.81 0.06 9.24
CA SER A 159 -16.26 -0.04 9.02
C SER A 159 -16.88 1.21 8.37
N SER A 160 -16.07 2.00 7.65
CA SER A 160 -16.47 3.20 6.94
C SER A 160 -16.80 2.88 5.48
N ARG A 161 -17.82 3.54 4.93
CA ARG A 161 -18.17 3.44 3.51
C ARG A 161 -17.50 4.50 2.62
N LYS A 162 -16.83 5.48 3.23
CA LYS A 162 -16.30 6.66 2.52
C LYS A 162 -15.29 6.28 1.44
N GLU A 163 -14.39 5.36 1.77
CA GLU A 163 -13.33 4.87 0.89
C GLU A 163 -13.93 4.06 -0.27
N LEU A 164 -15.01 3.31 -0.03
CA LEU A 164 -15.72 2.58 -1.09
C LEU A 164 -16.39 3.50 -2.11
N PHE A 165 -17.03 4.60 -1.67
CA PHE A 165 -17.58 5.58 -2.62
C PHE A 165 -16.48 6.26 -3.45
N THR A 166 -15.31 6.49 -2.83
CA THR A 166 -14.14 7.03 -3.52
C THR A 166 -13.64 6.05 -4.59
N ALA A 167 -13.53 4.76 -4.24
CA ALA A 167 -13.16 3.69 -5.16
C ALA A 167 -14.18 3.54 -6.32
N GLU A 168 -15.48 3.55 -6.01
CA GLU A 168 -16.54 3.43 -7.01
C GLU A 168 -16.45 4.55 -8.05
N MET A 169 -16.33 5.80 -7.60
CA MET A 169 -16.24 6.96 -8.48
C MET A 169 -14.97 6.94 -9.32
N HIS A 170 -13.84 6.52 -8.74
CA HIS A 170 -12.58 6.36 -9.47
C HIS A 170 -12.72 5.34 -10.60
N LEU A 171 -13.16 4.12 -10.28
CA LEU A 171 -13.31 3.03 -11.25
C LEU A 171 -14.31 3.38 -12.36
N LYS A 172 -15.46 3.96 -12.01
CA LYS A 172 -16.46 4.41 -12.98
C LYS A 172 -15.85 5.37 -14.01
N ASN A 173 -15.01 6.31 -13.57
CA ASN A 173 -14.36 7.29 -14.45
C ASN A 173 -13.27 6.66 -15.32
N VAL A 174 -12.47 5.74 -14.78
CA VAL A 174 -11.43 5.02 -15.54
C VAL A 174 -12.06 4.13 -16.60
N ILE A 175 -13.04 3.30 -16.23
CA ILE A 175 -13.77 2.40 -17.15
C ILE A 175 -14.43 3.19 -18.28
N LYS A 176 -15.05 4.33 -17.97
CA LYS A 176 -15.66 5.19 -18.99
C LYS A 176 -14.64 5.71 -20.01
N GLN A 177 -13.42 6.03 -19.59
CA GLN A 177 -12.36 6.51 -20.49
C GLN A 177 -11.66 5.37 -21.24
N ALA A 178 -11.59 4.18 -20.65
CA ALA A 178 -10.87 3.03 -21.18
C ALA A 178 -11.64 2.18 -22.20
N GLN A 179 -12.77 2.66 -22.74
CA GLN A 179 -13.65 1.88 -23.62
C GLN A 179 -12.94 1.31 -24.86
N SER A 180 -11.93 2.02 -25.36
CA SER A 180 -11.07 1.57 -26.47
C SER A 180 -10.21 0.33 -26.14
N PHE A 181 -10.14 -0.07 -24.87
CA PHE A 181 -9.40 -1.23 -24.38
C PHE A 181 -10.31 -2.32 -23.82
N SER A 182 -11.60 -2.33 -24.18
CA SER A 182 -12.58 -3.31 -23.69
C SER A 182 -12.23 -4.78 -23.95
N ASP A 183 -11.33 -5.05 -24.89
CA ASP A 183 -10.81 -6.39 -25.22
C ASP A 183 -9.65 -6.85 -24.31
N THR A 184 -9.10 -5.96 -23.49
CA THR A 184 -7.95 -6.25 -22.62
C THR A 184 -8.33 -6.98 -21.34
N GLU A 185 -7.36 -7.67 -20.74
CA GLU A 185 -7.49 -8.25 -19.40
C GLU A 185 -7.64 -7.15 -18.35
N GLU A 186 -6.82 -6.10 -18.45
CA GLU A 186 -6.80 -5.00 -17.49
C GLU A 186 -8.15 -4.26 -17.42
N PHE A 187 -8.85 -4.11 -18.55
CA PHE A 187 -10.21 -3.56 -18.54
C PHE A 187 -11.22 -4.46 -17.84
N ARG A 188 -11.13 -5.79 -18.05
CA ARG A 188 -12.01 -6.75 -17.35
C ARG A 188 -11.75 -6.74 -15.85
N ASP A 189 -10.49 -6.65 -15.43
CA ASP A 189 -10.13 -6.59 -14.01
C ASP A 189 -10.68 -5.32 -13.35
N LEU A 190 -10.61 -4.17 -14.03
CA LEU A 190 -11.22 -2.93 -13.56
C LEU A 190 -12.74 -3.06 -13.40
N GLN A 191 -13.41 -3.72 -14.35
CA GLN A 191 -14.85 -3.97 -14.28
C GLN A 191 -15.22 -4.90 -13.12
N ALA A 192 -14.46 -5.98 -12.92
CA ALA A 192 -14.65 -6.90 -11.81
C ALA A 192 -14.45 -6.20 -10.45
N CYS A 193 -13.40 -5.38 -10.32
CA CYS A 193 -13.17 -4.57 -9.13
C CYS A 193 -14.31 -3.57 -8.88
N TYR A 194 -14.85 -2.96 -9.93
CA TYR A 194 -16.01 -2.06 -9.82
C TYR A 194 -17.25 -2.77 -9.29
N ASP A 195 -17.52 -3.97 -9.79
CA ASP A 195 -18.66 -4.78 -9.34
C ASP A 195 -18.48 -5.28 -7.89
N GLU A 196 -17.24 -5.61 -7.49
CA GLU A 196 -16.91 -5.95 -6.10
C GLU A 196 -17.16 -4.76 -5.16
N VAL A 197 -16.66 -3.56 -5.49
CA VAL A 197 -16.87 -2.34 -4.70
C VAL A 197 -18.36 -2.06 -4.53
N LYS A 198 -19.16 -2.23 -5.59
CA LYS A 198 -20.61 -2.06 -5.53
C LYS A 198 -21.28 -3.09 -4.62
N THR A 199 -20.85 -4.35 -4.70
CA THR A 199 -21.37 -5.42 -3.84
C THR A 199 -21.08 -5.12 -2.37
N LYS A 200 -19.85 -4.69 -2.04
CA LYS A 200 -19.48 -4.24 -0.69
C LYS A 200 -20.30 -3.03 -0.26
N LEU A 201 -20.54 -2.04 -1.12
CA LEU A 201 -21.43 -0.92 -0.79
C LEU A 201 -22.86 -1.38 -0.46
N GLN A 202 -23.39 -2.36 -1.18
CA GLN A 202 -24.73 -2.89 -0.90
C GLN A 202 -24.81 -3.64 0.43
N SER A 203 -23.74 -4.28 0.90
CA SER A 203 -23.75 -5.01 2.18
C SER A 203 -23.76 -4.14 3.43
N PHE A 204 -23.59 -2.82 3.29
CA PHE A 204 -23.74 -1.86 4.39
C PHE A 204 -25.16 -1.25 4.47
N ASN A 205 -26.08 -1.68 3.61
CA ASN A 205 -27.48 -1.21 3.62
C ASN A 205 -28.37 -2.14 4.44
#